data_AF-A0A1V4S1Q8-F1
#
_entry.id   AF-A0A1V4S1Q8-F1
#
_cell.length_a   1.000
_cell.length_b   1.000
_cell.length_c   1.000
_cell.angle_alpha   90.00
_cell.angle_beta   90.00
_cell.angle_gamma   90.00
#
_symmetry.space_group_name_H-M   'P 1'
#
loop_
_entity.id
_entity.type
_entity.pdbx_description
1 polymer ?
#
loop_
_entity_poly.entity_id
_entity_poly.type
_entity_poly.pdbx_seq_one_letter_code
_entity_poly.pdbx_strand_id
1 'polypeptide(L)' 'MKTVNALKIRNNLGEVLDMLARTSEPVFVSKGREIKAVLIYPGTIQKKVFGLSGGGTGKTTA' A
#
# COMPACT_ATOMS: atom_id res chain seq x y z
N MET A 1 -9.61 7.28 -6.71
CA MET A 1 -8.72 6.09 -6.74
C MET A 1 -7.43 6.41 -7.50
N LYS A 2 -6.29 6.41 -6.81
CA LYS A 2 -5.00 6.88 -7.33
C LYS A 2 -3.97 5.75 -7.33
N THR A 3 -3.15 5.66 -8.37
CA THR A 3 -2.06 4.69 -8.47
C THR A 3 -0.72 5.41 -8.32
N VAL A 4 0.15 4.92 -7.44
CA VAL A 4 1.45 5.50 -7.14
C VAL A 4 2.54 4.46 -7.33
N ASN A 5 3.62 4.86 -8.00
CA ASN A 5 4.78 3.99 -8.20
C ASN A 5 5.54 3.79 -6.89
N ALA A 6 6.05 2.58 -6.66
CA ALA A 6 6.87 2.22 -5.52
C ALA A 6 8.10 3.14 -5.32
N LEU A 7 8.70 3.65 -6.39
CA LEU A 7 9.82 4.60 -6.31
C LEU A 7 9.40 5.93 -5.70
N LYS A 8 8.20 6.41 -6.04
CA LYS A 8 7.65 7.66 -5.50
C LYS A 8 7.32 7.51 -4.01
N ILE A 9 6.84 6.33 -3.60
CA ILE A 9 6.59 6.02 -2.19
C ILE A 9 7.91 5.98 -1.40
N ARG A 10 8.97 5.37 -1.94
CA ARG A 10 10.27 5.32 -1.26
C ARG A 10 10.81 6.72 -0.95
N ASN A 11 10.65 7.64 -1.89
CA ASN A 11 11.20 8.99 -1.75
C ASN A 11 10.27 9.92 -0.96
N ASN A 12 8.95 9.73 -1.05
CA ASN A 12 7.94 10.67 -0.52
C ASN A 12 6.89 9.97 0.37
N LEU A 13 7.28 9.00 1.20
CA LEU A 13 6.33 8.22 1.99
C LEU A 13 5.45 9.11 2.89
N GLY A 14 6.03 10.10 3.56
CA GLY A 14 5.30 11.01 4.45
C GLY A 14 4.17 11.76 3.73
N GLU A 15 4.47 12.37 2.58
CA GLU A 15 3.49 13.08 1.75
C GLU A 15 2.35 12.15 1.29
N VAL A 16 2.68 10.90 0.95
CA VAL A 16 1.70 9.89 0.55
C VAL A 16 0.79 9.51 1.72
N LEU A 17 1.33 9.37 2.94
CA LEU A 17 0.56 9.09 4.16
C LEU A 17 -0.33 10.27 4.55
N ASP A 18 0.16 11.50 4.47
CA ASP A 18 -0.62 12.71 4.73
C ASP A 18 -1.79 12.85 3.74
N MET A 19 -1.53 12.58 2.46
CA MET A 19 -2.57 12.53 1.45
C MET A 19 -3.62 11.45 1.79
N LEU A 20 -3.19 10.26 2.21
CA LEU A 20 -4.06 9.15 2.58
C LEU A 20 -4.92 9.45 3.81
N ALA A 21 -4.36 10.14 4.81
CA ALA A 21 -5.07 10.59 5.99
C ALA A 21 -6.13 11.67 5.65
N ARG A 22 -5.81 12.59 4.74
CA ARG A 22 -6.73 13.66 4.32
C ARG A 22 -7.86 13.17 3.43
N THR A 23 -7.57 12.30 2.46
CA THR A 23 -8.57 11.86 1.48
C THR A 23 -9.35 10.64 1.96
N SER A 24 -8.78 9.82 2.85
CA SER A 24 -9.30 8.49 3.21
C SER A 24 -9.54 7.59 1.99
N GLU A 25 -8.91 7.89 0.85
CA GLU A 25 -9.02 7.10 -0.37
C GLU A 25 -7.92 6.02 -0.43
N PRO A 26 -8.25 4.80 -0.85
CA PRO A 26 -7.25 3.77 -1.13
C PRO A 26 -6.29 4.17 -2.24
N VAL A 27 -5.00 3.91 -2.03
CA VAL A 27 -3.94 4.17 -3.01
C VAL A 27 -3.33 2.85 -3.47
N PHE A 28 -3.36 2.58 -4.76
CA PHE A 28 -2.68 1.40 -5.32
C PHE A 28 -1.19 1.67 -5.51
N VAL A 29 -0.38 0.69 -5.13
CA VAL A 29 1.07 0.72 -5.30
C VAL A 29 1.44 -0.12 -6.50
N SER A 30 1.99 0.51 -7.53
CA SER A 30 2.53 -0.18 -8.70
C SER A 30 4.04 -0.33 -8.63
N LYS A 31 4.54 -1.46 -9.12
CA LYS A 31 5.97 -1.68 -9.36
C LYS A 31 6.12 -2.19 -10.80
N GLY A 32 6.75 -1.40 -11.66
CA GLY A 32 6.77 -1.67 -13.09
C GLY A 32 5.39 -1.51 -13.72
N ARG A 33 4.89 -2.55 -14.40
CA ARG A 33 3.57 -2.57 -15.08
C ARG A 33 2.45 -3.22 -14.26
N GLU A 34 2.73 -3.61 -13.03
CA GLU A 34 1.78 -4.37 -12.20
C GLU A 34 1.46 -3.65 -10.89
N ILE A 35 0.21 -3.80 -10.43
CA ILE A 35 -0.21 -3.42 -9.08
C ILE A 35 0.26 -4.52 -8.12
N LYS A 36 0.99 -4.15 -7.07
CA LYS A 36 1.55 -5.09 -6.09
C LYS A 36 1.04 -4.86 -4.67
N ALA A 37 0.54 -3.68 -4.35
CA ALA A 37 0.04 -3.37 -3.01
C ALA A 37 -1.10 -2.35 -3.06
N VAL A 38 -1.79 -2.20 -1.92
CA VAL A 38 -2.75 -1.12 -1.68
C VAL A 38 -2.48 -0.53 -0.30
N LEU A 39 -2.48 0.80 -0.21
CA LEU A 39 -2.40 1.55 1.04
C LEU A 39 -3.81 2.05 1.37
N ILE A 40 -4.24 1.83 2.60
CA ILE A 40 -5.58 2.16 3.09
C ILE A 40 -5.43 2.88 4.42
N TYR A 41 -6.25 3.92 4.64
CA TYR A 41 -6.24 4.62 5.91
C TYR A 41 -6.83 3.71 7.00
N PRO A 42 -6.16 3.52 8.14
CA PRO A 42 -6.62 2.59 9.17
C PRO A 42 -8.02 2.91 9.72
N GLY A 43 -8.42 4.19 9.74
CA GLY A 43 -9.79 4.59 10.12
C GLY A 43 -10.89 4.06 9.18
N THR A 44 -10.53 3.64 7.96
CA THR A 44 -11.43 3.14 6.92
C THR A 44 -11.57 1.60 6.95
N ILE A 45 -10.87 0.91 7.84
CA ILE A 45 -10.75 -0.57 7.88
C ILE A 45 -12.04 -1.30 8.30
N GLN A 46 -13.09 -0.60 8.72
CA GLN A 46 -14.31 -1.17 9.34
C GLN A 46 -15.07 -2.24 8.52
N LYS A 47 -14.69 -2.60 7.29
CA LYS A 47 -15.42 -3.62 6.52
C LYS A 47 -14.66 -4.46 5.47
N LYS A 48 -13.34 -4.31 5.27
CA LYS A 48 -12.71 -4.83 4.04
C LYS A 48 -11.36 -5.54 4.18
N VAL A 49 -10.99 -5.94 5.39
CA VAL A 49 -9.79 -6.79 5.63
C VAL A 49 -10.20 -8.25 5.61
N PHE A 50 -10.49 -8.77 4.42
CA PHE A 50 -10.52 -10.21 4.18
C PHE A 50 -9.98 -10.43 2.76
N GLY A 51 -8.73 -10.86 2.63
CA GLY A 51 -8.17 -11.24 1.33
C GLY A 51 -6.68 -10.97 1.06
N LEU A 52 -5.94 -10.28 1.94
CA LEU A 52 -4.48 -10.15 1.75
C LEU A 52 -3.74 -11.31 2.42
N SER A 53 -3.91 -12.51 1.84
CA SER A 53 -2.93 -13.60 1.97
C SER A 53 -1.78 -13.27 1.02
N GLY A 54 -0.74 -12.62 1.55
CA GLY A 54 0.50 -12.32 0.84
C GLY A 54 1.65 -13.07 1.50
N GLY A 55 1.91 -14.29 1.03
CA GLY A 55 3.07 -15.07 1.43
C GLY A 55 4.39 -14.36 1.08
N GLY A 56 5.29 -14.36 2.06
CA GLY A 56 6.68 -13.91 1.92
C GLY A 56 7.55 -14.75 2.84
N THR A 57 7.99 -15.90 2.31
CA THR A 57 8.93 -16.84 2.92
C THR A 57 10.29 -16.17 3.14
N GLY A 58 10.53 -15.70 4.37
CA GLY A 58 11.88 -15.47 4.87
C GLY A 58 12.50 -16.82 5.23
N LYS A 59 13.16 -17.48 4.26
CA LYS A 59 14.11 -18.56 4.54
C LYS A 59 15.17 -18.01 5.51
N THR A 60 15.14 -18.43 6.77
CA THR A 60 16.35 -18.41 7.60
C THR A 60 17.06 -19.73 7.30
N THR A 61 18.10 -19.61 6.49
CA THR A 61 19.05 -20.68 6.19
C THR A 61 20.27 -20.42 7.08
N ALA A 62 20.58 -21.38 7.96
CA ALA A 62 21.88 -21.80 8.49
C ALA A 62 21.68 -22.33 9.92
#